data_AF-A0A183V2F2-F1
#
_entry.id   AF-A0A183V2F2-F1
#
_cell.length_a   1.000
_cell.length_b   1.000
_cell.length_c   1.000
_cell.angle_alpha   90.00
_cell.angle_beta   90.00
_cell.angle_gamma   90.00
#
_symmetry.space_group_name_H-M   'P 1'
#
loop_
_entity.id
_entity.type
_entity.pdbx_description
1 polymer ?
#
loop_
_entity_poly.entity_id
_entity_poly.type
_entity_poly.pdbx_seq_one_letter_code
_entity_poly.pdbx_strand_id
1 'polypeptide(L)'
;MPFAKGFASSRSFADLSLLSCTISSAVDPDSDPDSMKDLRSFTGVRTPYKNMTVSPDGGQLIFKKDNRTLYWYNVDDITRCTNITIHGIDVCHSGDTIFDIAFLTECSVVVVLQDSENNLYTFKGVIDIEKKILNVVSPVTSTRISSR
;
A
#
# COMPACT_ATOMS: atom_id res chain seq x y z
N MET A 1 -24.28 47.24 -28.78
CA MET A 1 -23.96 46.09 -27.91
C MET A 1 -23.26 45.04 -28.74
N PRO A 2 -21.96 44.75 -28.50
CA PRO A 2 -21.32 43.55 -29.03
C PRO A 2 -21.04 42.55 -27.90
N PHE A 3 -21.34 41.27 -28.15
CA PHE A 3 -21.11 40.15 -27.24
C PHE A 3 -19.61 39.84 -27.11
N ALA A 4 -19.15 39.73 -25.86
CA ALA A 4 -17.80 39.31 -25.50
C ALA A 4 -17.60 37.80 -25.71
N LYS A 5 -16.48 37.43 -26.36
CA LYS A 5 -15.94 36.07 -26.33
C LYS A 5 -15.19 35.87 -25.01
N GLY A 6 -15.51 34.79 -24.29
CA GLY A 6 -14.73 34.35 -23.14
C GLY A 6 -15.07 32.91 -22.77
N PHE A 7 -14.03 32.09 -22.58
CA PHE A 7 -13.84 30.93 -21.69
C PHE A 7 -12.70 30.10 -22.31
N ALA A 8 -11.44 30.40 -21.97
CA ALA A 8 -10.68 29.80 -20.86
C ALA A 8 -10.39 28.31 -21.11
N SER A 9 -9.23 28.02 -21.69
CA SER A 9 -8.01 27.62 -20.99
C SER A 9 -7.99 26.12 -20.69
N SER A 10 -7.41 25.39 -21.63
CA SER A 10 -6.96 24.01 -21.45
C SER A 10 -5.96 23.99 -20.29
N ARG A 11 -6.34 23.35 -19.18
CA ARG A 11 -5.40 23.07 -18.08
C ARG A 11 -4.78 21.71 -18.33
N SER A 12 -3.55 21.77 -18.86
CA SER A 12 -2.62 20.65 -19.02
C SER A 12 -2.43 19.90 -17.69
N PHE A 13 -2.44 18.58 -17.78
CA PHE A 13 -2.16 17.67 -16.68
C PHE A 13 -0.68 17.70 -16.30
N ALA A 14 -0.43 17.66 -14.99
CA ALA A 14 0.80 17.33 -14.27
C ALA A 14 2.14 17.95 -14.76
N ASP A 15 2.63 18.90 -13.99
CA ASP A 15 4.03 19.32 -14.01
C ASP A 15 4.89 18.28 -13.27
N LEU A 16 5.64 17.48 -14.03
CA LEU A 16 6.53 16.42 -13.52
C LEU A 16 7.90 16.96 -13.10
N SER A 17 8.10 18.29 -13.07
CA SER A 17 9.37 18.92 -12.65
C SER A 17 9.80 18.56 -11.22
N LEU A 18 8.87 18.12 -10.37
CA LEU A 18 9.15 17.63 -9.02
C LEU A 18 9.90 16.29 -8.96
N LEU A 19 10.02 15.56 -10.07
CA LEU A 19 10.83 14.33 -10.15
C LEU A 19 12.31 14.59 -10.46
N SER A 20 12.73 15.85 -10.59
CA SER A 20 14.13 16.22 -10.83
C SER A 20 14.98 16.19 -9.55
N CYS A 21 15.11 15.01 -8.94
CA CYS A 21 16.21 14.77 -8.01
C CYS A 21 17.50 14.71 -8.85
N THR A 22 18.27 15.79 -8.82
CA THR A 22 19.58 15.91 -9.46
C THR A 22 20.57 14.97 -8.76
N ILE A 23 20.69 13.75 -9.27
CA ILE A 23 21.74 12.81 -8.88
C ILE A 23 23.06 13.39 -9.37
N SER A 24 23.78 14.05 -8.45
CA SER A 24 25.14 14.52 -8.66
C SER A 24 26.09 13.40 -8.25
N SER A 25 26.15 12.33 -9.03
CA SER A 25 27.22 11.34 -8.91
C SER A 25 27.76 11.03 -10.28
N ALA A 26 29.09 11.10 -10.40
CA ALA A 26 29.83 10.82 -11.62
C ALA A 26 29.30 9.55 -12.29
N VAL A 27 28.95 9.69 -13.57
CA VAL A 27 28.40 8.61 -14.40
C VAL A 27 29.51 7.58 -14.63
N ASP A 28 29.35 6.39 -14.06
CA ASP A 28 30.09 5.20 -14.48
C ASP A 28 29.61 4.84 -15.91
N PRO A 29 30.50 4.66 -16.89
CA PRO A 29 30.10 4.44 -18.29
C PRO A 29 29.47 3.06 -18.57
N ASP A 30 29.38 2.17 -17.55
CA ASP A 30 28.78 0.83 -17.65
C ASP A 30 27.44 0.69 -16.91
N SER A 31 26.82 1.77 -16.42
CA SER A 31 25.45 1.68 -15.94
C SER A 31 24.49 1.65 -17.13
N ASP A 32 23.97 0.46 -17.45
CA ASP A 32 22.75 0.35 -18.26
C ASP A 32 21.74 1.39 -17.74
N PRO A 33 21.15 2.24 -18.61
CA PRO A 33 20.17 3.21 -18.17
C PRO A 33 19.08 2.45 -17.42
N ASP A 34 18.67 2.93 -16.25
CA ASP A 34 17.53 2.41 -15.47
C ASP A 34 16.34 2.24 -16.41
N SER A 35 16.25 1.09 -17.07
CA SER A 35 15.22 0.83 -18.05
C SER A 35 13.98 0.69 -17.20
N MET A 36 13.07 1.66 -17.34
CA MET A 36 11.79 1.61 -16.65
C MET A 36 11.13 0.29 -17.07
N LYS A 37 11.17 -0.71 -16.18
CA LYS A 37 10.48 -1.99 -16.39
C LYS A 37 9.01 -1.70 -16.68
N ASP A 38 8.41 -2.52 -17.54
CA ASP A 38 7.02 -2.39 -17.97
C ASP A 38 6.07 -2.04 -16.83
N LEU A 39 5.32 -0.94 -16.96
CA LEU A 39 4.25 -0.57 -16.05
C LEU A 39 3.14 -1.62 -16.14
N ARG A 40 2.82 -2.27 -15.02
CA ARG A 40 1.76 -3.30 -14.94
C ARG A 40 0.51 -2.75 -14.26
N SER A 41 -0.66 -3.14 -14.75
CA SER A 41 -1.94 -2.81 -14.14
C SER A 41 -2.55 -4.03 -13.46
N PHE A 42 -3.05 -3.83 -12.24
CA PHE A 42 -3.88 -4.80 -11.53
C PHE A 42 -5.34 -4.48 -11.73
N THR A 43 -6.08 -5.43 -12.30
CA THR A 43 -7.51 -5.31 -12.54
C THR A 43 -8.28 -6.42 -11.81
N GLY A 44 -9.60 -6.27 -11.65
CA GLY A 44 -10.43 -7.27 -10.96
C GLY A 44 -10.44 -7.17 -9.42
N VAL A 45 -9.72 -6.19 -8.85
CA VAL A 45 -9.74 -5.91 -7.41
C VAL A 45 -10.92 -5.01 -7.09
N ARG A 46 -11.97 -5.57 -6.48
CA ARG A 46 -13.19 -4.86 -6.07
C ARG A 46 -13.06 -4.34 -4.64
N THR A 47 -12.21 -3.33 -4.42
CA THR A 47 -12.22 -2.63 -3.13
C THR A 47 -12.16 -1.11 -3.35
N PRO A 48 -12.97 -0.33 -2.62
CA PRO A 48 -12.91 1.12 -2.68
C PRO A 48 -11.70 1.70 -1.93
N TYR A 49 -10.92 0.88 -1.23
CA TYR A 49 -9.85 1.31 -0.32
C TYR A 49 -8.47 1.08 -0.93
N LYS A 50 -7.66 2.13 -0.96
CA LYS A 50 -6.38 2.22 -1.67
C LYS A 50 -5.18 1.74 -0.84
N ASN A 51 -5.40 0.87 0.14
CA ASN A 51 -4.34 0.49 1.07
C ASN A 51 -3.47 -0.57 0.43
N MET A 52 -2.23 -0.17 0.13
CA MET A 52 -1.22 -1.00 -0.49
C MET A 52 0.11 -0.76 0.20
N THR A 53 0.91 -1.80 0.33
CA THR A 53 2.28 -1.70 0.82
C THR A 53 3.20 -2.62 0.02
N VAL A 54 4.46 -2.24 -0.06
CA VAL A 54 5.52 -2.94 -0.79
C VAL A 54 6.54 -3.44 0.23
N SER A 55 7.02 -4.68 0.07
CA SER A 55 8.10 -5.19 0.90
C SER A 55 9.39 -4.38 0.71
N PRO A 56 10.31 -4.38 1.67
CA PRO A 56 11.56 -3.63 1.57
C PRO A 56 12.40 -4.03 0.35
N ASP A 57 12.36 -5.30 -0.06
CA ASP A 57 13.02 -5.82 -1.27
C ASP A 57 12.30 -5.48 -2.59
N GLY A 58 11.09 -4.92 -2.54
CA GLY A 58 10.28 -4.63 -3.71
C GLY A 58 9.65 -5.86 -4.39
N GLY A 59 9.90 -7.07 -3.87
CA GLY A 59 9.48 -8.33 -4.46
C GLY A 59 8.05 -8.74 -4.11
N GLN A 60 7.43 -8.10 -3.12
CA GLN A 60 6.10 -8.43 -2.63
C GLN A 60 5.21 -7.19 -2.53
N LEU A 61 3.95 -7.37 -2.93
CA LEU A 61 2.90 -6.38 -2.74
C LEU A 61 1.78 -6.97 -1.89
N ILE A 62 1.29 -6.16 -0.96
CA ILE A 62 0.09 -6.47 -0.17
C ILE A 62 -0.91 -5.35 -0.38
N PHE A 63 -2.16 -5.71 -0.61
CA PHE A 63 -3.25 -4.75 -0.67
C PHE A 63 -4.51 -5.28 0.02
N LYS A 64 -5.28 -4.37 0.61
CA LYS A 64 -6.51 -4.72 1.33
C LYS A 64 -7.53 -5.30 0.36
N LYS A 65 -8.11 -6.45 0.71
CA LYS A 65 -9.27 -7.04 0.01
C LYS A 65 -10.58 -6.72 0.73
N ASP A 66 -10.61 -7.06 2.01
CA ASP A 66 -11.72 -6.80 2.92
C ASP A 66 -11.14 -6.51 4.33
N ASN A 67 -11.96 -6.56 5.37
CA ASN A 67 -11.50 -6.24 6.73
C ASN A 67 -10.62 -7.33 7.36
N ARG A 68 -10.58 -8.54 6.81
CA ARG A 68 -9.83 -9.69 7.36
C ARG A 68 -8.97 -10.41 6.33
N THR A 69 -9.08 -10.03 5.07
CA THR A 69 -8.37 -10.64 3.97
C THR A 69 -7.57 -9.57 3.25
N LEU A 70 -6.34 -9.96 2.91
CA LEU A 70 -5.41 -9.20 2.11
C LEU A 70 -5.16 -9.97 0.82
N TYR A 71 -4.91 -9.26 -0.27
CA TYR A 71 -4.23 -9.85 -1.40
C TYR A 71 -2.73 -9.77 -1.16
N TRP A 72 -2.03 -10.84 -1.50
CA TRP A 72 -0.58 -10.92 -1.56
C TRP A 72 -0.15 -11.26 -2.97
N TYR A 73 0.96 -10.67 -3.38
CA TYR A 73 1.44 -10.77 -4.74
C TYR A 73 2.95 -10.79 -4.82
N ASN A 74 3.49 -11.69 -5.65
CA ASN A 74 4.89 -11.68 -6.05
C ASN A 74 5.09 -10.79 -7.28
N VAL A 75 5.96 -9.79 -7.17
CA VAL A 75 6.17 -8.77 -8.23
C VAL A 75 6.77 -9.37 -9.49
N ASP A 76 7.66 -10.35 -9.36
CA ASP A 76 8.33 -10.99 -10.49
C ASP A 76 7.43 -12.00 -11.22
N ASP A 77 6.53 -12.67 -10.51
CA ASP A 77 5.62 -13.68 -11.06
C ASP A 77 4.14 -13.38 -10.77
N ILE A 78 3.45 -12.87 -11.80
CA ILE A 78 2.04 -12.47 -11.72
C ILE A 78 1.07 -13.61 -11.43
N THR A 79 1.47 -14.83 -11.73
CA THR A 79 0.62 -16.01 -11.45
C THR A 79 0.62 -16.35 -9.97
N ARG A 80 1.60 -15.85 -9.20
CA ARG A 80 1.72 -16.06 -7.76
C ARG A 80 1.04 -14.94 -7.00
N CYS A 81 -0.29 -14.93 -7.13
CA CYS A 81 -1.18 -14.11 -6.31
C CYS A 81 -2.01 -15.00 -5.39
N THR A 82 -2.24 -14.57 -4.16
CA THR A 82 -3.10 -15.30 -3.24
C THR A 82 -3.79 -14.40 -2.23
N ASN A 83 -4.81 -14.94 -1.56
CA ASN A 83 -5.46 -14.26 -0.46
C ASN A 83 -4.77 -14.68 0.84
N ILE A 84 -4.48 -13.74 1.72
CA ILE A 84 -3.97 -13.97 3.06
C ILE A 84 -5.04 -13.55 4.07
N THR A 85 -5.36 -14.43 5.02
CA THR A 85 -6.36 -14.14 6.06
C THR A 85 -5.68 -13.80 7.39
N ILE A 86 -6.19 -12.78 8.09
CA ILE A 86 -5.67 -12.38 9.40
C ILE A 86 -6.18 -13.36 10.46
N HIS A 87 -5.24 -13.96 11.22
CA HIS A 87 -5.50 -14.92 12.29
C HIS A 87 -5.00 -14.39 13.64
N GLY A 88 -5.75 -14.72 14.70
CA GLY A 88 -5.38 -14.34 16.07
C GLY A 88 -5.79 -12.92 16.47
N ILE A 89 -6.67 -12.26 15.71
CA ILE A 89 -7.27 -10.99 16.11
C ILE A 89 -8.37 -11.22 17.15
N ASP A 90 -8.38 -10.41 18.20
CA ASP A 90 -9.38 -10.49 19.27
C ASP A 90 -10.80 -10.21 18.76
N VAL A 91 -11.80 -10.84 19.39
CA VAL A 91 -13.21 -10.75 18.98
C VAL A 91 -13.75 -9.31 19.05
N CYS A 92 -13.25 -8.49 19.97
CA CYS A 92 -13.65 -7.09 20.08
C CYS A 92 -13.25 -6.25 18.84
N HIS A 93 -12.19 -6.65 18.12
CA HIS A 93 -11.73 -6.01 16.88
C HIS A 93 -12.28 -6.69 15.62
N SER A 94 -13.30 -7.54 15.78
CA SER A 94 -13.78 -8.39 14.69
C SER A 94 -14.45 -7.65 13.53
N GLY A 95 -15.04 -6.49 13.83
CA GLY A 95 -15.70 -5.60 12.89
C GLY A 95 -14.84 -4.43 12.44
N ASP A 96 -13.63 -4.27 12.99
CA ASP A 96 -12.75 -3.16 12.68
C ASP A 96 -12.27 -3.25 11.23
N THR A 97 -12.04 -2.09 10.64
CA THR A 97 -11.55 -1.99 9.27
C THR A 97 -10.04 -1.85 9.27
N ILE A 98 -9.37 -2.49 8.31
CA ILE A 98 -7.94 -2.21 8.07
C ILE A 98 -7.85 -0.79 7.52
N PHE A 99 -7.25 0.10 8.30
CA PHE A 99 -7.03 1.49 7.98
C PHE A 99 -5.74 1.67 7.17
N ASP A 100 -4.67 0.99 7.57
CA ASP A 100 -3.39 1.01 6.86
C ASP A 100 -2.53 -0.24 7.19
N ILE A 101 -1.49 -0.47 6.40
CA ILE A 101 -0.55 -1.58 6.58
C ILE A 101 0.84 -1.17 6.08
N ALA A 102 1.88 -1.56 6.81
CA ALA A 102 3.26 -1.33 6.39
C ALA A 102 4.14 -2.52 6.71
N PHE A 103 5.05 -2.87 5.80
CA PHE A 103 6.11 -3.82 6.09
C PHE A 103 7.08 -3.25 7.13
N LEU A 104 7.44 -4.11 8.09
CA LEU A 104 8.52 -3.88 9.06
C LEU A 104 9.78 -4.65 8.66
N THR A 105 9.61 -5.84 8.08
CA THR A 105 10.65 -6.74 7.54
C THR A 105 10.04 -7.54 6.39
N GLU A 106 10.82 -8.37 5.68
CA GLU A 106 10.32 -9.21 4.57
C GLU A 106 9.12 -10.11 4.92
N CYS A 107 8.99 -10.51 6.18
CA CYS A 107 7.92 -11.43 6.62
C CYS A 107 7.02 -10.82 7.70
N SER A 108 7.19 -9.56 8.08
CA SER A 108 6.40 -8.96 9.15
C SER A 108 5.88 -7.59 8.78
N VAL A 109 4.67 -7.30 9.24
CA VAL A 109 3.97 -6.05 9.00
C VAL A 109 3.46 -5.45 10.30
N VAL A 110 3.23 -4.14 10.30
CA VAL A 110 2.32 -3.48 11.22
C VAL A 110 1.01 -3.25 10.49
N VAL A 111 -0.10 -3.55 11.16
CA VAL A 111 -1.45 -3.28 10.66
C VAL A 111 -2.09 -2.24 11.56
N VAL A 112 -2.70 -1.24 10.94
CA VAL A 112 -3.52 -0.23 11.60
C VAL A 112 -4.99 -0.59 11.38
N LEU A 113 -5.74 -0.72 12.46
CA LEU A 113 -7.17 -0.92 12.47
C LEU A 113 -7.88 0.37 12.84
N GLN A 114 -9.10 0.54 12.33
CA GLN A 114 -10.01 1.61 12.71
C GLN A 114 -11.39 1.02 13.01
N ASP A 115 -11.92 1.32 14.20
CA ASP A 115 -13.28 0.95 14.61
C ASP A 115 -14.33 1.94 14.06
N SER A 116 -15.61 1.70 14.36
CA SER A 116 -16.72 2.57 13.93
C SER A 116 -16.73 3.95 14.59
N GLU A 117 -16.00 4.13 15.69
CA GLU A 117 -15.87 5.40 16.42
C GLU A 117 -14.64 6.19 15.97
N ASN A 118 -13.93 5.71 14.94
CA ASN A 118 -12.67 6.25 14.42
C ASN A 118 -11.47 6.13 15.39
N ASN A 119 -11.55 5.28 16.42
CA ASN A 119 -10.36 4.97 17.21
C ASN A 119 -9.41 4.10 16.39
N LEU A 120 -8.12 4.34 16.57
CA LEU A 120 -7.07 3.61 15.88
C LEU A 120 -6.43 2.58 16.81
N TYR A 121 -6.15 1.40 16.26
CA TYR A 121 -5.43 0.34 16.93
C TYR A 121 -4.33 -0.18 16.03
N THR A 122 -3.30 -0.78 16.62
CA THR A 122 -2.19 -1.35 15.88
C THR A 122 -1.81 -2.72 16.41
N PHE A 123 -1.34 -3.59 15.52
CA PHE A 123 -0.68 -4.82 15.91
C PHE A 123 0.44 -5.15 14.92
N LYS A 124 1.43 -5.90 15.40
CA LYS A 124 2.44 -6.54 14.57
C LYS A 124 1.94 -7.91 14.15
N GLY A 125 2.06 -8.21 12.86
CA GLY A 125 1.76 -9.52 12.30
C GLY A 125 2.95 -10.13 11.57
N VAL A 126 2.98 -11.46 11.47
CA VAL A 126 3.94 -12.23 10.67
C VAL A 126 3.19 -12.97 9.57
N ILE A 127 3.66 -12.79 8.35
CA ILE A 127 3.10 -13.39 7.15
C ILE A 127 3.64 -14.82 7.03
N ASP A 128 2.75 -15.78 6.92
CA ASP A 128 3.04 -17.17 6.57
C ASP A 128 2.37 -17.45 5.22
N ILE A 129 3.17 -17.35 4.15
CA ILE A 129 2.69 -17.45 2.76
C ILE A 129 2.24 -18.89 2.47
N GLU A 130 2.90 -19.89 3.02
CA GLU A 130 2.55 -21.31 2.83
C GLU A 130 1.16 -21.60 3.37
N LYS A 131 0.87 -21.11 4.58
CA LYS A 131 -0.44 -21.24 5.22
C LYS A 131 -1.45 -20.20 4.73
N LYS A 132 -1.00 -19.18 4.01
CA LYS A 132 -1.80 -18.05 3.52
C LYS A 132 -2.47 -17.29 4.67
N ILE A 133 -1.72 -17.06 5.75
CA ILE A 133 -2.21 -16.36 6.94
C ILE A 133 -1.27 -15.23 7.36
N LEU A 134 -1.86 -14.19 7.95
CA LEU A 134 -1.15 -13.17 8.71
C LEU A 134 -1.43 -13.44 10.19
N ASN A 135 -0.44 -13.95 10.92
CA ASN A 135 -0.58 -14.23 12.35
C ASN A 135 -0.34 -12.96 13.15
N VAL A 136 -1.29 -12.57 13.99
CA VAL A 136 -1.09 -11.53 15.01
C VAL A 136 -0.07 -12.04 16.04
N VAL A 137 1.05 -11.33 16.18
CA VAL A 137 2.16 -11.72 17.09
C VAL A 137 2.41 -10.73 18.21
N SER A 138 1.68 -9.61 18.23
CA SER A 138 1.68 -8.66 19.35
C SER A 138 0.25 -8.38 19.79
N PRO A 139 0.05 -7.93 21.05
CA PRO A 139 -1.24 -7.41 21.47
C PRO A 139 -1.72 -6.28 20.56
N VAL A 140 -3.03 -6.22 20.33
CA VAL A 140 -3.67 -5.08 19.66
C VAL A 140 -3.65 -3.91 20.63
N THR A 141 -3.02 -2.80 20.22
CA THR A 141 -2.79 -1.64 21.09
C THR A 141 -3.46 -0.41 20.52
N SER A 142 -4.27 0.29 21.33
CA SER A 142 -4.86 1.58 20.93
C SER A 142 -3.75 2.61 20.69
N THR A 143 -3.86 3.35 19.60
CA THR A 143 -2.96 4.46 19.26
C THR A 143 -3.74 5.76 19.17
N ARG A 144 -3.12 6.84 19.64
CA ARG A 144 -3.67 8.19 19.55
C ARG A 144 -2.73 9.04 18.70
N ILE A 145 -3.24 9.55 17.58
CA ILE A 145 -2.54 10.59 16.83
C ILE A 145 -2.87 11.91 17.52
N SER A 146 -1.98 12.39 18.38
CA SER A 146 -2.09 13.75 18.91
C SER A 146 -1.44 14.73 17.92
N SER A 147 -2.20 15.70 17.42
CA SER A 147 -1.59 16.90 16.82
C SER A 147 -0.89 17.68 17.94
N ARG A 148 0.40 17.94 17.79
CA ARG A 148 1.11 18.91 18.63
C ARG A 148 0.82 20.33 18.15
#